data_AF-A0A7Z0LUV8-F1
#
_entry.id   AF-A0A7Z0LUV8-F1
#
_cell.length_a   1.000
_cell.length_b   1.000
_cell.length_c   1.000
_cell.angle_alpha   90.00
_cell.angle_beta   90.00
_cell.angle_gamma   90.00
#
_symmetry.space_group_name_H-M   'P 1'
#
loop_
_entity.id
_entity.type
_entity.pdbx_description
1 polymer ?
#
loop_
_entity_poly.entity_id
_entity_poly.type
_entity_poly.pdbx_seq_one_letter_code
_entity_poly.pdbx_strand_id
1 'polypeptide(L)'
;MKLKVIDIRIKFNGMWSPHPTRHRNRIQKIADAVEYRFPEVNRPEKIKLKHILWFAEHWLEVQAYRPATRADYISSLKLLIEALGRSDYWLGPLGLKPKGAGGRPRTSQVVKSKKYY
;
A
#
# COMPACT_ATOMS: atom_id res chain seq x y z
N MET A 1 -2.74 -13.59 2.25
CA MET A 1 -4.08 -13.05 1.92
C MET A 1 -4.25 -12.88 0.41
N LYS A 2 -5.45 -13.12 -0.18
CA LYS A 2 -5.67 -12.97 -1.64
C LYS A 2 -5.88 -11.51 -2.05
N LEU A 3 -5.02 -10.98 -2.93
CA LEU A 3 -5.00 -9.56 -3.33
C LEU A 3 -5.42 -9.26 -4.78
N LYS A 4 -5.96 -10.25 -5.51
CA LYS A 4 -6.32 -10.10 -6.94
C LYS A 4 -7.12 -8.83 -7.24
N VAL A 5 -8.09 -8.48 -6.40
CA VAL A 5 -8.95 -7.29 -6.61
C VAL A 5 -8.18 -5.98 -6.42
N ILE A 6 -7.16 -5.97 -5.56
CA ILE A 6 -6.25 -4.82 -5.37
C ILE A 6 -5.30 -4.71 -6.56
N ASP A 7 -4.66 -5.82 -6.95
CA ASP A 7 -3.64 -5.83 -8.01
C ASP A 7 -4.17 -5.33 -9.36
N ILE A 8 -5.41 -5.70 -9.72
CA ILE A 8 -6.04 -5.29 -10.99
C ILE A 8 -6.19 -3.77 -11.08
N ARG A 9 -6.35 -3.09 -9.93
CA ARG A 9 -6.56 -1.64 -9.86
C ARG A 9 -5.27 -0.85 -9.96
N ILE A 10 -4.12 -1.45 -9.65
CA ILE A 10 -2.83 -0.77 -9.70
C ILE A 10 -2.29 -0.85 -11.13
N LYS A 11 -2.15 0.31 -11.76
CA LYS A 11 -1.57 0.47 -13.09
C LYS A 11 -0.18 1.09 -12.99
N PHE A 12 0.74 0.53 -13.77
CA PHE A 12 2.12 0.97 -13.84
C PHE A 12 2.38 1.49 -15.25
N ASN A 13 2.25 2.80 -15.43
CA ASN A 13 2.41 3.45 -16.73
C ASN A 13 3.88 3.74 -16.99
N GLY A 14 4.41 3.20 -18.10
CA GLY A 14 5.81 3.38 -18.49
C GLY A 14 6.82 2.67 -17.58
N MET A 15 6.37 1.76 -16.72
CA MET A 15 7.21 1.04 -15.78
C MET A 15 7.45 -0.39 -16.27
N TRP A 16 8.70 -0.72 -16.54
CA TRP A 16 9.11 -2.05 -16.99
C TRP A 16 9.43 -2.96 -15.81
N SER A 17 9.38 -4.27 -16.06
CA SER A 17 9.93 -5.26 -15.13
C SER A 17 11.37 -4.89 -14.77
N PRO A 18 11.78 -4.93 -13.48
CA PRO A 18 11.13 -5.62 -12.37
C PRO A 18 10.24 -4.74 -11.47
N HIS A 19 10.06 -3.45 -11.77
CA HIS A 19 9.48 -2.50 -10.82
C HIS A 19 8.01 -2.78 -10.45
N PRO A 20 7.10 -3.08 -11.39
CA PRO A 20 5.73 -3.50 -11.06
C PRO A 20 5.68 -4.72 -10.15
N THR A 21 6.53 -5.72 -10.42
CA THR A 21 6.63 -6.96 -9.64
C THR A 21 7.10 -6.67 -8.22
N ARG A 22 8.06 -5.77 -8.04
CA ARG A 22 8.53 -5.36 -6.70
C ARG A 22 7.42 -4.71 -5.88
N HIS A 23 6.60 -3.85 -6.49
CA HIS A 23 5.45 -3.26 -5.80
C HIS A 23 4.43 -4.31 -5.38
N ARG A 24 4.06 -5.22 -6.29
CA ARG A 24 3.12 -6.32 -5.98
C ARG A 24 3.65 -7.21 -4.86
N ASN A 25 4.92 -7.62 -4.91
CA ASN A 25 5.53 -8.45 -3.88
C ASN A 25 5.55 -7.75 -2.50
N ARG A 26 5.80 -6.44 -2.47
CA ARG A 26 5.74 -5.67 -1.22
C ARG A 26 4.33 -5.54 -0.69
N ILE A 27 3.35 -5.30 -1.57
CA ILE A 27 1.92 -5.26 -1.19
C ILE A 27 1.48 -6.61 -0.62
N GLN A 28 1.90 -7.70 -1.25
CA GLN A 28 1.66 -9.06 -0.73
C GLN A 28 2.30 -9.25 0.64
N LYS A 29 3.56 -8.83 0.82
CA LYS A 29 4.25 -8.93 2.10
C LYS A 29 3.62 -8.06 3.20
N ILE A 30 3.11 -6.87 2.87
CA ILE A 30 2.33 -6.03 3.78
C ILE A 30 1.07 -6.77 4.21
N ALA A 31 0.31 -7.30 3.25
CA ALA A 31 -0.92 -8.03 3.48
C ALA A 31 -0.70 -9.28 4.36
N ASP A 32 0.35 -10.05 4.08
CA ASP A 32 0.66 -11.26 4.84
C ASP A 32 1.14 -10.93 6.26
N ALA A 33 1.91 -9.85 6.44
CA ALA A 33 2.29 -9.37 7.78
C ALA A 33 1.06 -8.96 8.62
N VAL A 34 0.08 -8.29 7.99
CA VAL A 34 -1.17 -7.91 8.63
C VAL A 34 -2.01 -9.14 8.97
N GLU A 35 -2.18 -10.08 8.05
CA GLU A 35 -2.95 -11.32 8.28
C GLU A 35 -2.30 -12.19 9.36
N TYR A 36 -0.97 -12.26 9.38
CA TYR A 36 -0.23 -13.01 10.42
C TYR A 36 -0.47 -12.43 11.82
N ARG A 37 -0.46 -11.09 11.96
CA ARG A 37 -0.70 -10.42 13.25
C ARG A 37 -2.17 -10.38 13.64
N PHE A 38 -3.06 -10.23 12.66
CA PHE A 38 -4.50 -10.08 12.82
C PHE A 38 -5.22 -11.13 11.95
N PRO A 39 -5.32 -12.40 12.40
CA PRO A 39 -5.90 -13.48 11.60
C PRO A 39 -7.35 -13.24 11.17
N GLU A 40 -8.08 -12.39 11.89
CA GLU A 40 -9.43 -11.97 11.54
C GLU A 40 -9.49 -11.14 10.23
N VAL A 41 -8.36 -10.54 9.83
CA VAL A 41 -8.14 -9.74 8.62
C VAL A 41 -7.71 -10.65 7.46
N ASN A 42 -8.54 -11.64 7.16
CA ASN A 42 -8.30 -12.61 6.09
C ASN A 42 -8.71 -12.12 4.67
N ARG A 43 -9.18 -10.88 4.56
CA ARG A 43 -9.62 -10.26 3.30
C ARG A 43 -9.15 -8.81 3.23
N PRO A 44 -8.75 -8.30 2.05
CA PRO A 44 -8.24 -6.93 1.92
C PRO A 44 -9.23 -5.87 2.40
N GLU A 45 -10.54 -6.11 2.22
CA GLU A 45 -11.60 -5.21 2.64
C GLU A 45 -11.70 -5.03 4.16
N LYS A 46 -11.19 -6.01 4.93
CA LYS A 46 -11.18 -5.97 6.40
C LYS A 46 -9.98 -5.19 6.94
N ILE A 47 -9.02 -4.82 6.10
CA ILE A 47 -7.92 -3.94 6.51
C ILE A 47 -8.55 -2.63 7.01
N LYS A 48 -8.04 -2.12 8.12
CA LYS A 48 -8.45 -0.86 8.75
C LYS A 48 -7.20 -0.02 9.03
N LEU A 49 -7.41 1.27 9.28
CA LEU A 49 -6.33 2.21 9.58
C LEU A 49 -5.38 1.71 10.67
N LYS A 50 -5.92 1.13 11.76
CA LYS A 50 -5.11 0.58 12.87
C LYS A 50 -4.11 -0.49 12.43
N HIS A 51 -4.46 -1.34 11.45
CA HIS A 51 -3.56 -2.39 10.96
C HIS A 51 -2.41 -1.79 10.15
N ILE A 52 -2.72 -0.73 9.40
CA ILE A 52 -1.73 -0.01 8.60
C ILE A 52 -0.80 0.83 9.49
N LEU A 53 -1.32 1.47 10.54
CA LEU A 53 -0.52 2.15 11.56
C LEU A 53 0.46 1.19 12.22
N TRP A 54 -0.03 0.04 12.70
CA TRP A 54 0.83 -1.00 13.25
C TRP A 54 1.92 -1.44 12.26
N PHE A 55 1.58 -1.65 10.98
CA PHE A 55 2.58 -2.04 9.99
C PHE A 55 3.67 -0.96 9.81
N ALA A 56 3.25 0.30 9.68
CA ALA A 56 4.15 1.42 9.41
C ALA A 56 5.06 1.75 10.60
N GLU A 57 4.52 1.72 11.82
CA GLU A 57 5.22 2.14 13.04
C GLU A 57 5.95 0.98 13.72
N HIS A 58 5.42 -0.24 13.69
CA HIS A 58 5.99 -1.35 14.47
C HIS A 58 6.66 -2.37 13.56
N TRP A 59 5.94 -2.89 12.57
CA TRP A 59 6.46 -4.01 11.77
C TRP A 59 7.71 -3.61 10.97
N LEU A 60 7.71 -2.43 10.33
CA LEU A 60 8.87 -1.94 9.58
C LEU A 60 10.10 -1.68 10.45
N GLU A 61 9.91 -1.27 11.71
CA GLU A 61 10.99 -1.05 12.66
C GLU A 61 11.62 -2.38 13.08
N VAL A 62 10.80 -3.37 13.43
CA VAL A 62 11.23 -4.72 13.83
C VAL A 62 12.03 -5.42 12.73
N GLN A 63 11.72 -5.18 11.45
CA GLN A 63 12.46 -5.78 10.35
C GLN A 63 13.89 -5.22 10.15
N ALA A 64 14.27 -4.16 10.89
CA ALA A 64 15.60 -3.54 10.81
C ALA A 64 16.05 -3.17 9.38
N TYR A 65 15.10 -2.90 8.47
CA TYR A 65 15.42 -2.57 7.09
C TYR A 65 16.12 -1.21 6.97
N ARG A 66 17.00 -1.10 5.97
CA ARG A 66 17.62 0.18 5.58
C ARG A 66 16.54 1.24 5.24
N PRO A 67 16.79 2.53 5.47
CA PRO A 67 15.81 3.60 5.22
C PRO A 67 15.22 3.58 3.80
N ALA A 68 16.05 3.34 2.78
CA ALA A 68 15.59 3.24 1.39
C ALA A 68 14.56 2.11 1.19
N THR A 69 14.80 0.93 1.77
CA THR A 69 13.87 -0.19 1.71
C THR A 69 12.58 0.12 2.46
N ARG A 70 12.65 0.81 3.61
CA ARG A 70 11.44 1.28 4.32
C ARG A 70 10.62 2.23 3.45
N ALA A 71 11.26 3.19 2.79
CA ALA A 71 10.60 4.13 1.87
C ALA A 71 9.90 3.40 0.69
N ASP A 72 10.51 2.34 0.16
CA ASP A 72 9.92 1.49 -0.88
C ASP A 72 8.65 0.75 -0.39
N TYR A 73 8.66 0.25 0.86
CA TYR A 73 7.47 -0.34 1.48
C TYR A 73 6.39 0.72 1.70
N ILE A 74 6.74 1.89 2.22
CA ILE A 74 5.79 3.00 2.40
C ILE A 74 5.17 3.43 1.06
N SER A 75 5.96 3.47 -0.01
CA SER A 75 5.45 3.78 -1.35
C SER A 75 4.44 2.73 -1.85
N SER A 76 4.73 1.45 -1.60
CA SER A 76 3.83 0.33 -1.94
C SER A 76 2.59 0.31 -1.05
N LEU A 77 2.72 0.72 0.21
CA LEU A 77 1.62 0.86 1.16
C LEU A 77 0.64 1.96 0.72
N LYS A 78 1.14 3.09 0.20
CA LYS A 78 0.27 4.13 -0.38
C LYS A 78 -0.59 3.58 -1.51
N LEU A 79 0.00 2.80 -2.42
CA LEU A 79 -0.74 2.14 -3.50
C LEU A 79 -1.81 1.18 -2.96
N LEU A 80 -1.52 0.43 -1.91
CA LEU A 80 -2.51 -0.43 -1.25
C LEU A 80 -3.68 0.40 -0.68
N ILE A 81 -3.39 1.48 0.05
CA ILE A 81 -4.42 2.35 0.65
C ILE A 81 -5.30 2.99 -0.43
N GLU A 82 -4.68 3.49 -1.50
CA GLU A 82 -5.37 4.04 -2.68
C GLU A 82 -6.24 2.94 -3.34
N ALA A 83 -5.72 1.72 -3.49
CA ALA A 83 -6.42 0.55 -4.04
C ALA A 83 -7.54 0.01 -3.14
N LEU A 84 -7.57 0.38 -1.86
CA LEU A 84 -8.68 0.12 -0.95
C LEU A 84 -9.74 1.23 -0.99
N GLY A 85 -9.50 2.33 -1.71
CA GLY A 85 -10.40 3.50 -1.73
C GLY A 85 -10.40 4.27 -0.41
N ARG A 86 -9.33 4.20 0.39
CA ARG A 86 -9.26 4.80 1.73
C ARG A 86 -8.25 5.95 1.82
N SER A 87 -7.75 6.44 0.68
CA SER A 87 -6.69 7.46 0.61
C SER A 87 -7.04 8.72 1.39
N ASP A 88 -8.28 9.20 1.26
CA ASP A 88 -8.69 10.52 1.72
C ASP A 88 -8.67 10.61 3.26
N TYR A 89 -9.03 9.50 3.92
CA TYR A 89 -9.12 9.41 5.37
C TYR A 89 -7.85 8.86 6.02
N TRP A 90 -7.09 7.99 5.34
CA TRP A 90 -5.99 7.27 5.98
C TRP A 90 -4.62 7.89 5.73
N LEU A 91 -4.38 8.50 4.58
CA LEU A 91 -3.07 9.07 4.28
C LEU A 91 -2.71 10.26 5.20
N GLY A 92 -3.72 11.00 5.68
CA GLY A 92 -3.53 12.11 6.62
C GLY A 92 -2.97 11.65 7.97
N PRO A 93 -3.70 10.82 8.73
CA PRO A 93 -3.24 10.28 10.01
C PRO A 93 -1.90 9.55 9.93
N LEU A 94 -1.57 8.95 8.78
CA LEU A 94 -0.28 8.27 8.56
C LEU A 94 0.88 9.21 8.20
N GLY A 95 0.64 10.53 8.07
CA GLY A 95 1.65 11.49 7.61
C GLY A 95 2.09 11.25 6.15
N LEU A 96 1.28 10.52 5.37
CA LEU A 96 1.60 10.06 4.02
C LEU A 96 1.01 10.93 2.91
N LYS A 97 0.29 12.00 3.26
CA LYS A 97 -0.29 12.95 2.31
C LYS A 97 0.78 13.49 1.34
N PRO A 98 0.46 13.63 0.05
CA PRO A 98 1.35 14.27 -0.91
C PRO A 98 1.59 15.73 -0.48
N LYS A 99 2.85 16.19 -0.59
CA LYS A 99 3.27 17.52 -0.11
C LYS A 99 2.87 18.69 -1.03
N GLY A 100 2.20 18.45 -2.17
CA GLY A 100 1.76 19.51 -3.08
C GLY A 100 1.14 18.99 -4.38
N ALA A 101 0.51 19.90 -5.14
CA ALA A 101 -0.18 19.63 -6.41
C ALA A 101 0.70 19.75 -7.67
N GLY A 102 1.97 20.17 -7.53
CA GLY A 102 2.91 20.31 -8.64
C GLY A 102 3.92 19.17 -8.69
N GLY A 103 4.13 18.57 -9.88
CA GLY A 103 5.20 17.59 -10.09
C GLY A 103 4.99 16.66 -11.27
N ARG A 104 6.01 15.86 -11.57
CA ARG A 104 5.98 14.81 -12.60
C ARG A 104 4.82 13.84 -12.32
N PRO A 105 4.01 13.48 -13.34
CA PRO A 105 2.97 12.48 -13.17
C PRO A 105 3.50 11.18 -12.58
N ARG A 106 2.74 10.58 -11.64
CA ARG A 106 3.12 9.30 -11.03
C ARG A 106 3.12 8.18 -12.07
N THR A 107 4.17 7.37 -12.08
CA THR A 107 4.31 6.17 -12.92
C THR A 107 3.54 4.98 -12.37
N SER A 108 3.16 4.98 -11.09
CA SER A 108 2.21 4.05 -10.48
C SER A 108 0.97 4.79 -10.02
N GLN A 109 -0.20 4.29 -10.42
CA GLN A 109 -1.49 4.89 -10.11
C GLN A 109 -2.53 3.82 -9.83
N VAL A 110 -3.52 4.16 -9.01
CA VAL A 110 -4.68 3.31 -8.76
C VAL A 110 -5.87 3.83 -9.54
N VAL A 111 -6.48 2.94 -10.33
CA VAL A 111 -7.71 3.24 -11.05
C VAL A 111 -8.91 3.19 -10.10
N LYS A 112 -9.75 4.22 -10.16
CA LYS A 112 -11.00 4.31 -9.39
C LYS A 112 -11.97 3.22 -9.87
N SER A 113 -12.63 2.55 -8.94
CA SER A 113 -13.65 1.53 -9.21
C SER A 113 -14.86 1.77 -8.34
N LYS A 114 -16.07 1.60 -8.90
CA LYS A 114 -17.36 1.81 -8.22
C LYS A 114 -17.53 0.97 -6.94
N LYS A 115 -16.81 -0.15 -6.80
CA LYS A 115 -16.91 -1.06 -5.65
C LYS A 115 -16.36 -0.48 -4.34
N TYR A 116 -15.44 0.48 -4.41
CA TYR A 116 -14.73 1.01 -3.25
C TYR A 116 -14.99 2.51 -3.04
N TYR A 117 -16.09 3.01 -3.60
CA TYR A 117 -16.62 4.36 -3.43
C TYR A 117 -17.92 4.30 -2.62
#